data_AF-A0A0F9BXQ3-F1
#
_entry.id   AF-A0A0F9BXQ3-F1
#
_cell.length_a   1.000
_cell.length_b   1.000
_cell.length_c   1.000
_cell.angle_alpha   90.00
_cell.angle_beta   90.00
_cell.angle_gamma   90.00
#
_symmetry.space_group_name_H-M   'P 1'
#
loop_
_entity.id
_entity.type
_entity.pdbx_description
1 polymer ?
#
loop_
_entity_poly.entity_id
_entity_poly.type
_entity_poly.pdbx_seq_one_letter_code
_entity_poly.pdbx_strand_id
1 'polypeptide(L)'
;VPDIHSNWYTNASAQMAFEQFKRYVENVRELQKAYPDKPVLLKMISLPSSGVKNASENEQYKFLRKVVEYAESSMEFPERVYPSYFSGFDIMWKTRERGWPDGEKFVGLLNSAGELKRITKEDNEPGSSVVSALEWSRVATVERNQNRQTKQIQPTQ
;
A
#
# COMPACT_ATOMS: atom_id res chain seq x y z
N VAL A 1 -10.49 -8.65 -12.48
CA VAL A 1 -10.39 -7.52 -11.51
C VAL A 1 -9.44 -6.53 -12.14
N PRO A 2 -9.75 -5.23 -12.25
CA PRO A 2 -8.78 -4.26 -12.79
C PRO A 2 -7.53 -4.31 -11.92
N ASP A 3 -6.40 -4.72 -12.50
CA ASP A 3 -5.11 -4.75 -11.82
C ASP A 3 -4.56 -3.32 -11.82
N ILE A 4 -4.45 -2.75 -10.63
CA ILE A 4 -3.95 -1.38 -10.45
C ILE A 4 -2.49 -1.48 -10.05
N HIS A 5 -1.63 -1.46 -11.07
CA HIS A 5 -0.19 -1.41 -10.86
C HIS A 5 0.25 0.02 -10.57
N SER A 6 1.06 0.17 -9.54
CA SER A 6 1.87 1.37 -9.33
C SER A 6 2.77 1.55 -10.57
N ASN A 7 2.65 2.68 -11.28
CA ASN A 7 3.46 2.94 -12.47
C ASN A 7 4.81 3.55 -12.06
N TRP A 8 5.73 2.70 -11.61
CA TRP A 8 7.08 3.10 -11.17
C TRP A 8 8.18 2.69 -12.15
N TYR A 9 7.84 2.08 -13.29
CA TYR A 9 8.80 1.47 -14.23
C TYR A 9 9.91 2.41 -14.71
N THR A 10 9.67 3.72 -14.69
CA THR A 10 10.65 4.74 -15.08
C THR A 10 11.11 5.63 -13.93
N ASN A 11 10.35 5.69 -12.82
CA ASN A 11 10.63 6.54 -11.67
C ASN A 11 9.92 6.02 -10.43
N ALA A 12 10.69 5.56 -9.44
CA ALA A 12 10.19 5.09 -8.16
C ALA A 12 10.15 6.20 -7.09
N SER A 13 9.55 7.34 -7.43
CA SER A 13 9.30 8.42 -6.46
C SER A 13 8.06 8.10 -5.63
N ALA A 14 8.20 8.13 -4.31
CA ALA A 14 7.09 7.89 -3.40
C ALA A 14 5.94 8.88 -3.61
N GLN A 15 6.24 10.15 -3.85
CA GLN A 15 5.24 11.19 -4.07
C GLN A 15 4.44 10.94 -5.34
N MET A 16 5.12 10.69 -6.47
CA MET A 16 4.46 10.47 -7.75
C MET A 16 3.61 9.20 -7.73
N ALA A 17 4.15 8.11 -7.17
CA ALA A 17 3.44 6.84 -7.04
C ALA A 17 2.19 6.99 -6.15
N PHE A 18 2.30 7.77 -5.06
CA PHE A 18 1.17 8.01 -4.16
C PHE A 18 0.09 8.89 -4.79
N GLU A 19 0.45 9.93 -5.54
CA GLU A 19 -0.54 10.72 -6.29
C GLU A 19 -1.31 9.88 -7.30
N GLN A 20 -0.62 8.96 -7.98
CA GLN A 20 -1.27 8.02 -8.88
C GLN A 20 -2.19 7.06 -8.13
N PHE A 21 -1.74 6.52 -6.99
CA PHE A 21 -2.56 5.67 -6.13
C PHE A 21 -3.86 6.35 -5.71
N LYS A 22 -3.82 7.63 -5.31
CA LYS A 22 -5.04 8.39 -4.97
C LYS A 22 -6.03 8.47 -6.14
N ARG A 23 -5.54 8.76 -7.35
CA ARG A 23 -6.39 8.79 -8.56
C ARG A 23 -7.06 7.45 -8.83
N TYR A 24 -6.37 6.35 -8.57
CA TYR A 24 -6.94 5.02 -8.70
C TYR A 24 -8.03 4.74 -7.66
N VAL A 25 -7.83 5.19 -6.42
CA VAL A 25 -8.83 5.10 -5.36
C VAL A 25 -10.07 5.95 -5.71
N GLU A 26 -9.90 7.13 -6.28
CA GLU A 26 -11.00 7.97 -6.79
C GLU A 26 -11.81 7.26 -7.88
N ASN A 27 -11.15 6.63 -8.85
CA ASN A 27 -11.84 5.85 -9.89
C ASN A 27 -12.64 4.68 -9.29
N VAL A 28 -12.07 4.02 -8.29
CA VAL A 28 -12.73 2.92 -7.58
C VAL A 28 -13.92 3.41 -6.76
N ARG A 29 -13.87 4.63 -6.23
CA ARG A 29 -15.01 5.26 -5.55
C ARG A 29 -16.21 5.40 -6.49
N GLU A 30 -16.01 5.81 -7.73
CA GLU A 30 -17.10 5.86 -8.72
C GLU A 30 -17.65 4.46 -9.04
N LEU A 31 -16.77 3.46 -9.16
CA LEU A 31 -17.20 2.07 -9.34
C LEU A 31 -18.03 1.57 -8.14
N GLN A 32 -17.64 1.94 -6.93
CA GLN A 32 -18.33 1.53 -5.71
C GLN A 32 -19.73 2.16 -5.60
N LYS A 33 -19.92 3.41 -6.05
CA LYS A 33 -21.27 4.00 -6.12
C LYS A 33 -22.22 3.17 -6.99
N ALA A 34 -21.70 2.59 -8.08
CA ALA A 34 -22.49 1.71 -8.95
C ALA A 34 -22.71 0.31 -8.36
N TYR A 35 -21.84 -0.15 -7.45
CA TYR A 35 -21.88 -1.48 -6.84
C TYR A 35 -21.60 -1.42 -5.32
N PRO A 36 -22.48 -0.82 -4.51
CA PRO A 36 -22.20 -0.45 -3.12
C PRO A 36 -21.87 -1.64 -2.21
N ASP A 37 -22.40 -2.83 -2.52
CA ASP A 37 -22.23 -4.03 -1.71
C ASP A 37 -21.02 -4.89 -2.10
N LYS A 38 -20.35 -4.58 -3.21
CA LYS A 38 -19.24 -5.39 -3.72
C LYS A 38 -17.91 -4.88 -3.15
N PRO A 39 -17.16 -5.70 -2.40
CA PRO A 39 -15.82 -5.31 -1.97
C PRO A 39 -14.86 -5.20 -3.16
N VAL A 40 -13.94 -4.24 -3.10
CA VAL A 40 -12.91 -4.05 -4.13
C VAL A 40 -11.53 -4.27 -3.51
N LEU A 41 -10.71 -5.07 -4.19
CA LEU A 41 -9.32 -5.30 -3.81
C LEU A 41 -8.41 -4.50 -4.74
N LEU A 42 -7.62 -3.58 -4.19
CA LEU A 42 -6.56 -2.87 -4.91
C LEU A 42 -5.31 -3.74 -4.86
N LYS A 43 -5.12 -4.56 -5.90
CA LYS A 43 -4.08 -5.59 -5.93
C LYS A 43 -2.74 -5.01 -6.38
N MET A 44 -1.65 -5.59 -5.85
CA MET A 44 -0.27 -5.38 -6.31
C MET A 44 0.30 -3.97 -6.07
N ILE A 45 -0.09 -3.34 -4.96
CA ILE A 45 0.50 -2.07 -4.52
C ILE A 45 1.97 -2.32 -4.18
N SER A 46 2.88 -1.63 -4.88
CA SER A 46 4.31 -1.84 -4.74
C SER A 46 5.10 -0.60 -5.14
N LEU A 47 6.31 -0.46 -4.58
CA LEU A 47 7.34 0.43 -5.10
C LEU A 47 8.67 -0.31 -4.94
N PRO A 48 9.55 -0.32 -5.95
CA PRO A 48 10.80 -1.05 -5.86
C PRO A 48 11.80 -0.29 -4.99
N SER A 49 12.61 -1.02 -4.23
CA SER A 49 13.71 -0.44 -3.45
C SER A 49 14.99 -0.24 -4.27
N SER A 50 15.07 -0.76 -5.50
CA SER A 50 16.22 -0.62 -6.40
C SER A 50 15.83 -0.85 -7.86
N GLY A 51 16.79 -0.78 -8.79
CA GLY A 51 16.64 -1.18 -10.19
C GLY A 51 15.98 -0.15 -11.12
N VAL A 52 15.47 0.96 -10.59
CA VAL A 52 14.92 2.09 -11.39
C VAL A 52 15.32 3.43 -10.78
N LYS A 53 15.15 4.52 -11.54
CA LYS A 53 15.46 5.88 -11.07
C LYS A 53 14.70 6.21 -9.78
N ASN A 54 15.39 6.84 -8.83
CA ASN A 54 14.89 7.22 -7.49
C ASN A 54 14.46 6.05 -6.58
N ALA A 55 14.63 4.79 -7.01
CA ALA A 55 14.33 3.65 -6.16
C ALA A 55 15.28 3.61 -4.96
N SER A 56 14.71 3.47 -3.77
CA SER A 56 15.43 3.23 -2.52
C SER A 56 14.49 2.59 -1.52
N GLU A 57 15.04 1.90 -0.51
CA GLU A 57 14.26 1.39 0.62
C GLU A 57 13.49 2.52 1.33
N ASN A 58 14.07 3.72 1.41
CA ASN A 58 13.43 4.90 2.00
C ASN A 58 12.24 5.41 1.18
N GLU A 59 12.35 5.45 -0.15
CA GLU A 59 11.20 5.82 -0.99
C GLU A 59 10.11 4.74 -0.94
N GLN A 60 10.49 3.46 -0.93
CA GLN A 60 9.55 2.35 -0.74
C GLN A 60 8.79 2.49 0.59
N TYR A 61 9.50 2.73 1.69
CA TYR A 61 8.91 3.00 3.00
C TYR A 61 7.93 4.16 2.98
N LYS A 62 8.36 5.34 2.51
CA LYS A 62 7.51 6.54 2.45
C LYS A 62 6.23 6.30 1.66
N PHE A 63 6.32 5.60 0.54
CA PHE A 63 5.16 5.29 -0.28
C PHE A 63 4.17 4.38 0.46
N LEU A 64 4.66 3.26 0.99
CA LEU A 64 3.81 2.30 1.71
C LEU A 64 3.17 2.93 2.95
N ARG A 65 3.91 3.75 3.68
CA ARG A 65 3.42 4.47 4.85
C ARG A 65 2.28 5.43 4.48
N LYS A 66 2.47 6.24 3.43
CA LYS A 66 1.41 7.12 2.91
C LYS A 66 0.17 6.34 2.46
N VAL A 67 0.33 5.17 1.85
CA VAL A 67 -0.80 4.31 1.45
C VAL A 67 -1.58 3.83 2.68
N VAL A 68 -0.90 3.38 3.74
CA VAL A 68 -1.55 2.95 4.99
C VAL A 68 -2.28 4.12 5.64
N GLU A 69 -1.61 5.25 5.83
CA GLU A 69 -2.20 6.45 6.44
C GLU A 69 -3.44 6.92 5.68
N TYR A 70 -3.37 6.91 4.35
CA TYR A 70 -4.50 7.25 3.50
C TYR A 70 -5.65 6.25 3.63
N ALA A 71 -5.34 4.94 3.70
CA ALA A 71 -6.36 3.90 3.87
C ALA A 71 -6.99 3.88 5.27
N GLU A 72 -6.30 4.42 6.28
CA GLU A 72 -6.84 4.63 7.63
C GLU A 72 -7.75 5.85 7.72
N SER A 73 -7.50 6.86 6.89
CA SER A 73 -8.33 8.06 6.81
C SER A 73 -9.72 7.73 6.27
N SER A 74 -10.69 7.53 7.16
CA SER A 74 -12.08 7.18 6.81
C SER A 74 -12.80 8.26 6.01
N MET A 75 -12.31 9.51 6.04
CA MET A 75 -12.88 10.60 5.23
C MET A 75 -12.42 10.52 3.77
N GLU A 76 -11.22 10.01 3.52
CA GLU A 76 -10.59 10.03 2.20
C GLU A 76 -10.58 8.67 1.52
N PHE A 77 -10.69 7.56 2.27
CA PHE A 77 -10.69 6.22 1.71
C PHE A 77 -12.11 5.64 1.58
N PRO A 78 -12.50 5.11 0.41
CA PRO A 78 -13.79 4.45 0.22
C PRO A 78 -13.93 3.21 1.12
N GLU A 79 -15.12 3.02 1.70
CA GLU A 79 -15.43 1.81 2.47
C GLU A 79 -15.28 0.54 1.61
N ARG A 80 -15.04 -0.63 2.20
CA ARG A 80 -14.99 -1.93 1.48
C ARG A 80 -13.99 -1.98 0.31
N VAL A 81 -13.05 -1.04 0.25
CA VAL A 81 -11.88 -1.09 -0.61
C VAL A 81 -10.70 -1.50 0.25
N TYR A 82 -9.88 -2.43 -0.24
CA TYR A 82 -8.80 -3.02 0.55
C TYR A 82 -7.48 -2.98 -0.24
N PRO A 83 -6.41 -2.40 0.30
CA PRO A 83 -5.09 -2.45 -0.31
C PRO A 83 -4.46 -3.84 -0.14
N SER A 84 -3.86 -4.36 -1.21
CA SER A 84 -3.06 -5.59 -1.20
C SER A 84 -1.65 -5.29 -1.71
N TYR A 85 -0.69 -5.41 -0.81
CA TYR A 85 0.72 -5.09 -1.03
C TYR A 85 1.46 -6.24 -1.71
N PHE A 86 2.35 -5.90 -2.64
CA PHE A 86 3.19 -6.84 -3.36
C PHE A 86 4.66 -6.41 -3.19
N SER A 87 5.59 -7.28 -2.78
CA SER A 87 5.45 -8.71 -2.41
C SER A 87 6.20 -9.01 -1.11
N GLY A 88 6.06 -10.21 -0.56
CA GLY A 88 6.76 -10.57 0.69
C GLY A 88 8.29 -10.51 0.56
N PHE A 89 8.83 -11.03 -0.55
CA PHE A 89 10.27 -11.16 -0.79
C PHE A 89 10.65 -10.62 -2.18
N ASP A 90 11.89 -10.18 -2.32
CA ASP A 90 12.46 -9.84 -3.62
C ASP A 90 12.42 -11.03 -4.60
N ILE A 91 12.09 -10.72 -5.86
CA ILE A 91 11.72 -11.71 -6.88
C ILE A 91 12.85 -11.83 -7.90
N MET A 92 13.96 -12.45 -7.49
CA MET A 92 15.21 -12.45 -8.26
C MET A 92 15.11 -13.10 -9.65
N TRP A 93 14.08 -13.92 -9.89
CA TRP A 93 13.85 -14.55 -11.20
C TRP A 93 13.21 -13.61 -12.24
N LYS A 94 12.68 -12.44 -11.83
CA LYS A 94 12.10 -11.44 -12.75
C LYS A 94 13.20 -10.56 -13.32
N THR A 95 13.78 -10.95 -14.45
CA THR A 95 14.93 -10.26 -15.04
C THR A 95 14.60 -9.58 -16.37
N ARG A 96 15.43 -8.60 -16.78
CA ARG A 96 15.29 -7.94 -18.08
C ARG A 96 15.45 -8.90 -19.25
N GLU A 97 16.31 -9.90 -19.12
CA GLU A 97 16.49 -10.97 -20.11
C GLU A 97 15.21 -11.80 -20.29
N ARG A 98 14.35 -11.82 -19.27
CA ARG A 98 13.03 -12.47 -19.28
C ARG A 98 11.88 -11.51 -19.57
N GLY A 99 12.18 -10.29 -20.02
CA GLY A 99 11.18 -9.28 -20.39
C GLY A 99 10.59 -8.49 -19.22
N TRP A 100 11.18 -8.55 -18.02
CA TRP A 100 10.71 -7.80 -16.85
C TRP A 100 11.48 -6.49 -16.66
N PRO A 101 10.82 -5.41 -16.24
CA PRO A 101 11.50 -4.19 -15.78
C PRO A 101 12.44 -4.49 -14.61
N ASP A 102 13.62 -3.86 -14.57
CA ASP A 102 14.66 -4.18 -13.59
C ASP A 102 14.20 -4.01 -12.12
N GLY A 103 13.31 -3.05 -11.86
CA GLY A 103 12.75 -2.83 -10.51
C GLY A 103 11.87 -3.97 -9.99
N GLU A 104 11.34 -4.85 -10.84
CA GLU A 104 10.46 -5.98 -10.43
C GLU A 104 11.16 -6.97 -9.50
N LYS A 105 12.50 -7.02 -9.52
CA LYS A 105 13.29 -7.84 -8.58
C LYS A 105 13.17 -7.32 -7.16
N PHE A 106 12.96 -6.02 -6.97
CA PHE A 106 13.22 -5.30 -5.73
C PHE A 106 11.95 -4.78 -5.04
N VAL A 107 10.78 -5.34 -5.37
CA VAL A 107 9.48 -4.94 -4.79
C VAL A 107 9.15 -5.65 -3.48
N GLY A 108 10.01 -6.54 -2.99
CA GLY A 108 9.81 -7.24 -1.73
C GLY A 108 9.77 -6.29 -0.53
N LEU A 109 9.04 -6.67 0.52
CA LEU A 109 9.18 -6.07 1.86
C LEU A 109 10.46 -6.58 2.54
N LEU A 110 10.80 -7.84 2.26
CA LEU A 110 12.05 -8.50 2.63
C LEU A 110 12.93 -8.65 1.40
N ASN A 111 14.24 -8.71 1.62
CA ASN A 111 15.16 -9.11 0.55
C ASN A 111 15.02 -10.61 0.24
N SER A 112 15.74 -11.10 -0.78
CA SER A 112 15.65 -12.52 -1.19
C SER A 112 16.19 -13.52 -0.16
N ALA A 113 16.95 -13.05 0.84
CA ALA A 113 17.41 -13.85 1.98
C ALA A 113 16.42 -13.84 3.16
N GLY A 114 15.32 -13.08 3.07
CA GLY A 114 14.31 -12.94 4.12
C GLY A 114 14.65 -11.90 5.18
N GLU A 115 15.63 -11.03 4.92
CA GLU A 115 16.02 -9.97 5.83
C GLU A 115 15.19 -8.70 5.58
N LEU A 116 14.96 -7.94 6.65
CA LEU A 116 14.27 -6.66 6.58
C LEU A 116 15.07 -5.63 5.78
N LYS A 117 14.37 -4.91 4.89
CA LYS A 117 14.88 -3.68 4.27
C LYS A 117 14.84 -2.54 5.29
N ARG A 118 16.00 -1.96 5.61
CA ARG A 118 16.21 -1.07 6.75
C ARG A 118 16.40 0.38 6.31
N ILE A 119 15.74 1.30 6.99
CA ILE A 119 15.84 2.73 6.67
C ILE A 119 17.00 3.33 7.46
N THR A 120 17.97 3.92 6.77
CA THR A 120 19.25 4.36 7.36
C THR A 120 19.34 5.87 7.63
N LYS A 121 18.26 6.64 7.50
CA LYS A 121 18.30 8.12 7.61
C LYS A 121 17.66 8.69 8.88
N GLU A 122 18.26 9.79 9.35
CA GLU A 122 17.98 10.58 10.57
C GLU A 122 16.53 11.09 10.73
N ASP A 123 15.76 11.19 9.64
CA ASP A 123 14.36 11.64 9.67
C ASP A 123 13.35 10.54 10.08
N ASN A 124 13.81 9.31 10.27
CA ASN A 124 12.96 8.18 10.68
C ASN A 124 13.34 7.72 12.08
N GLU A 125 12.36 7.21 12.83
CA GLU A 125 12.62 6.62 14.13
C GLU A 125 13.70 5.52 14.00
N PRO A 126 14.76 5.54 14.83
CA PRO A 126 15.79 4.52 14.81
C PRO A 126 15.19 3.11 14.87
N GLY A 127 15.44 2.29 13.85
CA GLY A 127 14.87 0.94 13.73
C GLY A 127 13.72 0.78 12.73
N SER A 128 13.31 1.86 12.04
CA SER A 128 12.29 1.79 10.99
C SER A 128 12.70 0.86 9.83
N SER A 129 11.73 0.12 9.30
CA SER A 129 11.90 -0.81 8.18
C SER A 129 10.76 -0.66 7.17
N VAL A 130 10.92 -1.17 5.96
CA VAL A 130 9.84 -1.21 4.96
C VAL A 130 8.60 -1.94 5.51
N VAL A 131 8.79 -2.95 6.37
CA VAL A 131 7.69 -3.68 7.02
C VAL A 131 6.94 -2.79 8.02
N SER A 132 7.63 -1.94 8.79
CA SER A 132 6.97 -1.05 9.76
C SER A 132 6.11 0.02 9.09
N ALA A 133 6.32 0.30 7.79
CA ALA A 133 5.41 1.14 7.01
C ALA A 133 3.97 0.58 6.96
N LEU A 134 3.83 -0.75 7.11
CA LEU A 134 2.56 -1.46 7.05
C LEU A 134 1.85 -1.60 8.41
N GLU A 135 2.41 -1.00 9.47
CA GLU A 135 1.77 -1.00 10.78
C GLU A 135 0.52 -0.11 10.76
N TRP A 136 -0.63 -0.72 11.02
CA TRP A 136 -1.89 -0.03 11.15
C TRP A 136 -2.00 0.54 12.58
N SER A 137 -2.38 1.81 12.69
CA SER A 137 -2.66 2.44 13.98
C SER A 137 -3.79 1.66 14.66
N ARG A 138 -3.50 1.10 15.85
CA ARG A 138 -4.46 0.28 16.64
C ARG A 138 -5.78 1.01 16.93
N VAL A 139 -5.83 2.33 16.77
CA VAL A 139 -6.98 3.20 17.05
C VAL A 139 -8.17 2.90 16.14
N ALA A 140 -7.95 2.60 14.85
CA ALA A 140 -9.03 2.35 13.89
C ALA A 140 -9.84 1.06 14.15
N THR A 141 -9.27 0.10 14.89
CA THR A 141 -9.94 -1.19 15.18
C THR A 141 -10.87 -1.10 16.39
N VAL A 142 -10.59 -0.20 17.34
CA VAL A 142 -11.42 -0.03 18.55
C VAL A 142 -12.69 0.76 18.24
N GLU A 143 -12.59 1.84 17.46
CA GLU A 143 -13.74 2.70 17.12
C GLU A 143 -14.75 2.01 16.18
N ARG A 144 -14.29 1.16 15.25
CA ARG A 144 -15.18 0.37 14.36
C ARG A 144 -16.01 -0.67 15.11
N ASN A 145 -15.49 -1.21 16.22
CA ASN A 145 -16.21 -2.18 17.05
C ASN A 145 -17.19 -1.50 18.01
N GLN A 146 -16.86 -0.32 18.53
CA GLN A 146 -17.77 0.46 19.38
C GLN A 146 -18.98 1.00 18.61
N ASN A 147 -18.79 1.48 17.36
CA ASN A 147 -19.88 1.97 16.52
C ASN A 147 -20.82 0.88 15.97
N ARG A 148 -20.40 -0.40 15.98
CA ARG A 148 -21.27 -1.54 15.66
C ARG A 148 -22.15 -1.96 16.84
N GLN A 149 -21.65 -1.85 18.07
CA GLN A 149 -22.42 -2.19 19.26
C GLN A 149 -23.51 -1.14 19.56
N THR A 150 -23.26 0.15 19.32
CA THR A 150 -24.25 1.21 19.57
C THR A 150 -25.42 1.22 18.58
N LYS A 151 -25.27 0.68 17.37
CA LYS A 151 -26.37 0.58 16.38
C LYS A 151 -27.31 -0.61 16.58
N GLN A 152 -26.99 -1.57 17.45
CA GLN A 152 -27.86 -2.72 17.74
C GLN A 152 -28.84 -2.49 18.91
N ILE A 153 -28.78 -1.34 19.57
CA ILE A 153 -29.62 -1.03 20.74
C ILE A 153 -30.49 0.20 20.45
N GLN A 154 -31.43 0.07 19.51
CA GLN A 154 -32.63 0.90 19.52
C GLN A 154 -33.84 -0.04 19.45
N PRO A 155 -34.53 -0.29 20.59
CA PRO A 155 -35.81 -0.96 20.55
C PRO A 155 -36.80 -0.03 19.86
N THR A 156 -37.44 -0.54 18.82
CA THR A 156 -38.58 0.08 18.14
C THR A 156 -39.68 0.26 19.19
N GLN A 157 -40.07 1.52 19.44
CA GLN A 157 -41.30 1.84 20.18
C GLN A 157 -42.45 2.04 19.20
#